data_AF-A0A6I7NE56-F1
#
_entry.id   AF-A0A6I7NE56-F1
#
_cell.length_a   1.000
_cell.length_b   1.000
_cell.length_c   1.000
_cell.angle_alpha   90.00
_cell.angle_beta   90.00
_cell.angle_gamma   90.00
#
_symmetry.space_group_name_H-M   'P 1'
#
loop_
_entity.id
_entity.type
_entity.pdbx_description
1 polymer ?
#
loop_
_entity_poly.entity_id
_entity_poly.type
_entity_poly.pdbx_seq_one_letter_code
_entity_poly.pdbx_strand_id
1 'polypeptide(L)'
;MTNIRLFLTRTAFSYVVVSFVTALFAVGIRRRFDVIIPYPYIMIGNTLIALYLGLAISLFKAESWPTWLRVLGGYLFLVLSTLTIRRLFGLWLFRRSIVLLLVLTVIAIIYAVALVVARHHLLQETKAMNASLERIGRDRDEQQEP
;
A
#
# COMPACT_ATOMS: atom_id res chain seq x y z
N MET A 1 14.11 12.18 -8.10
CA MET A 1 13.07 11.26 -7.57
C MET A 1 12.64 10.13 -8.53
N THR A 2 12.98 10.18 -9.83
CA THR A 2 12.56 9.21 -10.87
C THR A 2 13.21 7.82 -10.72
N ASN A 3 14.45 7.74 -10.23
CA ASN A 3 15.19 6.48 -10.11
C ASN A 3 14.62 5.51 -9.07
N ILE A 4 14.03 6.03 -7.97
CA ILE A 4 13.47 5.20 -6.90
C ILE A 4 12.21 4.47 -7.40
N ARG A 5 11.36 5.14 -8.19
CA ARG A 5 10.16 4.52 -8.78
C ARG A 5 10.52 3.40 -9.76
N LEU A 6 11.54 3.61 -10.60
CA LEU A 6 12.01 2.62 -11.56
C LEU A 6 12.64 1.40 -10.85
N PHE A 7 13.34 1.63 -9.74
CA PHE A 7 13.93 0.57 -8.94
C PHE A 7 12.85 -0.29 -8.26
N LEU A 8 11.82 0.34 -7.66
CA LEU A 8 10.69 -0.36 -7.05
C LEU A 8 9.89 -1.19 -8.05
N THR A 9 9.63 -0.68 -9.25
CA THR A 9 8.87 -1.43 -10.26
C THR A 9 9.66 -2.61 -10.81
N ARG A 10 10.98 -2.47 -11.02
CA ARG A 10 11.86 -3.58 -11.42
C ARG A 10 11.95 -4.67 -10.35
N THR A 11 12.10 -4.29 -9.08
CA THR A 11 12.16 -5.28 -7.97
C THR A 11 10.83 -5.97 -7.74
N ALA A 12 9.71 -5.24 -7.84
CA ALA A 12 8.38 -5.84 -7.78
C ALA A 12 8.17 -6.83 -8.93
N PHE A 13 8.59 -6.48 -10.14
CA PHE A 13 8.46 -7.36 -11.31
C PHE A 13 9.34 -8.61 -11.20
N SER A 14 10.60 -8.48 -10.79
CA SER A 14 11.46 -9.64 -10.57
C SER A 14 10.96 -10.53 -9.44
N TYR A 15 10.38 -9.97 -8.38
CA TYR A 15 9.76 -10.76 -7.32
C TYR A 15 8.55 -11.57 -7.80
N VAL A 16 7.71 -10.99 -8.66
CA VAL A 16 6.57 -11.69 -9.28
C VAL A 16 7.06 -12.81 -10.19
N VAL A 17 8.07 -12.57 -11.02
CA VAL A 17 8.65 -13.59 -11.92
C VAL A 17 9.25 -14.74 -11.12
N VAL A 18 10.07 -14.44 -10.10
CA VAL A 18 10.67 -15.47 -9.23
C VAL A 18 9.59 -16.27 -8.51
N SER A 19 8.54 -15.59 -8.04
CA SER A 19 7.39 -16.25 -7.40
C SER A 19 6.67 -17.17 -8.38
N PHE A 20 6.41 -16.72 -9.61
CA PHE A 20 5.76 -17.54 -10.62
C PHE A 20 6.58 -18.79 -10.97
N VAL A 21 7.90 -18.64 -11.14
CA VAL A 21 8.81 -19.77 -11.40
C VAL A 21 8.82 -20.75 -10.24
N THR A 22 8.89 -20.28 -8.99
CA THR A 22 8.84 -21.17 -7.83
C THR A 22 7.48 -21.87 -7.67
N ALA A 23 6.38 -21.23 -8.09
CA ALA A 23 5.06 -21.88 -8.14
C ALA A 23 5.06 -23.07 -9.11
N LEU A 24 5.65 -22.91 -10.29
CA LEU A 24 5.79 -23.97 -11.29
C LEU A 24 6.64 -25.13 -10.76
N PHE A 25 7.76 -24.83 -10.11
CA PHE A 25 8.62 -25.86 -9.49
C PHE A 25 7.88 -26.64 -8.41
N ALA A 26 7.10 -25.97 -7.57
CA ALA A 26 6.34 -26.64 -6.53
C ALA A 26 5.20 -27.52 -7.07
N VAL A 27 4.57 -27.13 -8.17
CA VAL A 27 3.61 -27.99 -8.89
C VAL A 27 4.32 -29.22 -9.48
N GLY A 28 5.51 -29.04 -10.05
CA GLY A 28 6.33 -30.14 -10.56
C GLY A 28 6.74 -31.14 -9.48
N ILE A 29 7.20 -30.64 -8.33
CA ILE A 29 7.58 -31.46 -7.16
C ILE A 29 6.36 -32.20 -6.61
N ARG A 30 5.20 -31.53 -6.49
CA ARG A 30 3.94 -32.17 -6.06
C ARG A 30 3.54 -33.33 -6.97
N ARG A 31 3.66 -33.17 -8.30
CA ARG A 31 3.33 -34.25 -9.25
C ARG A 31 4.33 -35.39 -9.25
N ARG A 32 5.60 -35.13 -8.93
CA ARG A 32 6.67 -36.14 -9.00
C ARG A 32 6.82 -36.93 -7.69
N PHE A 33 6.59 -36.30 -6.53
CA PHE A 33 6.88 -36.87 -5.22
C PHE A 33 5.65 -37.21 -4.38
N ASP A 34 4.43 -36.91 -4.86
CA ASP A 34 3.14 -37.15 -4.18
C ASP A 34 3.06 -36.60 -2.74
N VAL A 35 3.96 -35.68 -2.39
CA VAL A 35 3.94 -34.97 -1.12
C VAL A 35 2.87 -33.89 -1.23
N ILE A 36 1.89 -33.92 -0.32
CA ILE A 36 0.87 -32.89 -0.18
C ILE A 36 1.54 -31.66 0.45
N ILE A 37 2.35 -30.95 -0.34
CA ILE A 37 2.90 -29.67 0.07
C ILE A 37 1.82 -28.62 -0.25
N PRO A 38 1.33 -27.85 0.74
CA PRO A 38 0.35 -26.78 0.50
C PRO A 38 0.94 -25.58 -0.25
N TYR A 39 2.12 -25.73 -0.86
CA TYR A 39 2.84 -24.68 -1.58
C TYR A 39 2.02 -24.00 -2.68
N PRO A 40 1.25 -24.72 -3.53
CA PRO A 40 0.40 -24.07 -4.54
C PRO A 40 -0.65 -23.16 -3.90
N TYR A 41 -1.21 -23.58 -2.75
CA TYR A 41 -2.17 -22.78 -2.01
C TYR A 41 -1.49 -21.54 -1.44
N ILE A 42 -0.31 -21.67 -0.81
CA ILE A 42 0.47 -20.54 -0.28
C ILE A 42 0.82 -19.54 -1.39
N MET A 43 1.20 -20.02 -2.57
CA MET A 43 1.48 -19.21 -3.75
C MET A 43 0.27 -18.38 -4.21
N ILE A 44 -0.89 -19.03 -4.37
CA ILE A 44 -2.14 -18.36 -4.74
C ILE A 44 -2.52 -17.33 -3.68
N GLY A 45 -2.38 -17.68 -2.40
CA GLY A 45 -2.62 -16.77 -1.29
C GLY A 45 -1.72 -15.55 -1.30
N ASN A 46 -0.42 -15.74 -1.50
CA ASN A 46 0.55 -14.64 -1.59
C ASN A 46 0.24 -13.72 -2.78
N THR A 47 -0.18 -14.31 -3.91
CA THR A 47 -0.58 -13.56 -5.10
C THR A 47 -1.83 -12.71 -4.83
N LEU A 48 -2.84 -13.28 -4.15
CA LEU A 48 -4.04 -12.55 -3.74
C LEU A 48 -3.72 -11.42 -2.76
N ILE A 49 -2.84 -11.66 -1.79
CA ILE A 49 -2.37 -10.63 -0.83
C ILE A 49 -1.71 -9.47 -1.56
N ALA A 50 -0.81 -9.77 -2.50
CA ALA A 50 -0.15 -8.76 -3.32
C ALA A 50 -1.16 -7.97 -4.18
N LEU A 51 -2.17 -8.63 -4.73
CA LEU A 51 -3.25 -7.99 -5.48
C LEU A 51 -4.06 -7.04 -4.60
N TYR A 52 -4.48 -7.45 -3.40
CA TYR A 52 -5.23 -6.61 -2.48
C TYR A 52 -4.41 -5.38 -2.03
N LEU A 53 -3.12 -5.57 -1.74
CA LEU A 53 -2.22 -4.46 -1.42
C LEU A 53 -2.05 -3.50 -2.59
N GLY A 54 -1.88 -4.02 -3.81
CA GLY A 54 -1.81 -3.21 -5.02
C GLY A 54 -3.08 -2.39 -5.24
N LEU A 55 -4.26 -2.99 -5.07
CA LEU A 55 -5.54 -2.30 -5.15
C LEU A 55 -5.71 -1.25 -4.07
N ALA A 56 -5.33 -1.54 -2.82
CA ALA A 56 -5.38 -0.56 -1.73
C ALA A 56 -4.51 0.67 -2.04
N ILE A 57 -3.27 0.46 -2.51
CA ILE A 57 -2.36 1.55 -2.90
C ILE A 57 -2.93 2.35 -4.08
N SER A 58 -3.51 1.66 -5.06
CA SER A 58 -4.16 2.31 -6.22
C SER A 58 -5.31 3.21 -5.76
N LEU A 59 -6.16 2.73 -4.85
CA LEU A 59 -7.28 3.49 -4.30
C LEU A 59 -6.82 4.70 -3.49
N PHE A 60 -5.76 4.56 -2.69
CA PHE A 60 -5.19 5.68 -1.94
C PHE A 60 -4.60 6.75 -2.85
N LYS A 61 -4.10 6.37 -4.04
CA LYS A 61 -3.52 7.29 -5.03
C LYS A 61 -4.54 7.90 -5.99
N ALA A 62 -5.73 7.32 -6.14
CA ALA A 62 -6.75 7.88 -7.00
C ALA A 62 -7.11 9.29 -6.51
N GLU A 63 -7.03 10.33 -7.35
CA GLU A 63 -7.41 11.70 -6.95
C GLU A 63 -8.90 11.99 -7.19
N SER A 64 -9.53 11.21 -8.07
CA SER A 64 -10.91 11.40 -8.54
C SER A 64 -11.99 11.10 -7.48
N TRP A 65 -11.65 10.42 -6.39
CA TRP A 65 -12.62 9.99 -5.37
C TRP A 65 -12.57 10.91 -4.15
N PRO A 66 -13.67 11.09 -3.40
CA PRO A 66 -13.61 11.83 -2.14
C PRO A 66 -12.71 11.11 -1.11
N THR A 67 -11.95 11.87 -0.32
CA THR A 67 -10.90 11.34 0.58
C THR A 67 -11.41 10.26 1.53
N TRP A 68 -12.61 10.42 2.09
CA TRP A 68 -13.21 9.45 3.00
C TRP A 68 -13.47 8.09 2.32
N LEU A 69 -13.91 8.10 1.06
CA LEU A 69 -14.22 6.90 0.29
C LEU A 69 -12.94 6.13 -0.10
N ARG A 70 -11.87 6.88 -0.40
CA ARG A 70 -10.53 6.31 -0.65
C ARG A 70 -9.96 5.63 0.59
N VAL A 71 -10.09 6.29 1.74
CA VAL A 71 -9.64 5.73 3.02
C VAL A 71 -10.44 4.47 3.35
N LEU A 72 -11.78 4.52 3.24
CA LEU A 72 -12.65 3.39 3.53
C LEU A 72 -12.37 2.19 2.61
N GLY A 73 -12.27 2.42 1.29
CA GLY A 73 -12.01 1.36 0.33
C GLY A 73 -10.59 0.79 0.46
N GLY A 74 -9.58 1.63 0.69
CA GLY A 74 -8.22 1.17 0.96
C GLY A 74 -8.14 0.30 2.22
N TYR A 75 -8.85 0.70 3.28
CA TYR A 75 -8.94 -0.09 4.52
C TYR A 75 -9.67 -1.41 4.30
N LEU A 76 -10.73 -1.44 3.50
CA LEU A 76 -11.45 -2.66 3.14
C LEU A 76 -10.50 -3.68 2.49
N PHE A 77 -9.70 -3.26 1.50
CA PHE A 77 -8.73 -4.15 0.86
C PHE A 77 -7.62 -4.63 1.81
N LEU A 78 -7.17 -3.79 2.75
CA LEU A 78 -6.22 -4.20 3.80
C LEU A 78 -6.82 -5.27 4.73
N VAL A 79 -8.10 -5.14 5.09
CA VAL A 79 -8.83 -6.14 5.89
C VAL A 79 -8.98 -7.45 5.12
N LEU A 80 -9.34 -7.40 3.83
CA LEU A 80 -9.42 -8.58 2.94
C LEU A 80 -8.07 -9.30 2.82
N SER A 81 -6.98 -8.54 2.71
CA SER A 81 -5.62 -9.08 2.71
C SER A 81 -5.31 -9.81 4.02
N THR A 82 -5.63 -9.18 5.15
CA THR A 82 -5.41 -9.76 6.49
C THR A 82 -6.24 -11.02 6.72
N LEU A 83 -7.50 -11.05 6.25
CA LEU A 83 -8.36 -12.23 6.30
C LEU A 83 -7.81 -13.37 5.44
N THR A 84 -7.30 -13.06 4.25
CA THR A 84 -6.66 -14.02 3.36
C THR A 84 -5.41 -14.62 4.01
N ILE A 85 -4.55 -13.79 4.61
CA ILE A 85 -3.39 -14.24 5.40
C ILE A 85 -3.85 -15.19 6.52
N ARG A 86 -4.86 -14.80 7.29
CA ARG A 86 -5.38 -15.61 8.40
C ARG A 86 -5.91 -16.96 7.94
N ARG A 87 -6.56 -17.02 6.77
CA ARG A 87 -7.12 -18.26 6.22
C ARG A 87 -6.02 -19.18 5.66
N LEU A 88 -4.98 -18.62 5.06
CA LEU A 88 -3.87 -19.37 4.46
C LEU A 88 -2.85 -19.89 5.47
N PHE A 89 -2.52 -19.08 6.46
CA PHE A 89 -1.51 -19.40 7.47
C PHE A 89 -2.15 -19.82 8.81
N GLY A 90 -3.45 -20.14 8.80
CA GLY A 90 -4.30 -20.33 9.99
C GLY A 90 -3.70 -21.20 11.09
N LEU A 91 -4.06 -20.87 12.35
CA LEU A 91 -3.66 -21.46 13.65
C LEU A 91 -2.14 -21.57 13.94
N TRP A 92 -1.33 -21.99 12.97
CA TRP A 92 0.12 -22.14 13.06
C TRP A 92 0.83 -20.81 13.34
N LEU A 93 0.44 -19.72 12.65
CA LEU A 93 0.88 -18.37 13.01
C LEU A 93 0.02 -17.76 14.13
N PHE A 94 -1.27 -18.13 14.15
CA PHE A 94 -2.30 -17.38 14.89
C PHE A 94 -2.50 -17.74 16.37
N ARG A 95 -1.89 -18.81 16.88
CA ARG A 95 -1.83 -19.07 18.33
C ARG A 95 -0.94 -18.06 19.09
N ARG A 96 0.05 -17.46 18.43
CA ARG A 96 0.91 -16.37 18.97
C ARG A 96 0.53 -14.98 18.43
N SER A 97 -0.46 -14.88 17.54
CA SER A 97 -0.67 -13.66 16.73
C SER A 97 -1.57 -12.60 17.34
N ILE A 98 -2.20 -12.81 18.51
CA ILE A 98 -2.92 -11.71 19.18
C ILE A 98 -1.96 -10.53 19.38
N VAL A 99 -0.71 -10.83 19.77
CA VAL A 99 0.38 -9.85 19.86
C VAL A 99 0.69 -9.23 18.49
N LEU A 100 0.78 -10.05 17.44
CA LEU A 100 1.11 -9.60 16.09
C LEU A 100 0.01 -8.70 15.50
N LEU A 101 -1.25 -8.97 15.81
CA LEU A 101 -2.42 -8.19 15.39
C LEU A 101 -2.51 -6.88 16.17
N LEU A 102 -2.22 -6.89 17.48
CA LEU A 102 -2.04 -5.68 18.28
C LEU A 102 -0.91 -4.81 17.72
N VAL A 103 0.25 -5.39 17.42
CA VAL A 103 1.41 -4.67 16.83
C VAL A 103 1.05 -4.09 15.47
N LEU A 104 0.37 -4.84 14.59
CA LEU A 104 -0.09 -4.34 13.28
C LEU A 104 -1.08 -3.18 13.44
N THR A 105 -1.96 -3.25 14.43
CA THR A 105 -2.93 -2.19 14.74
C THR A 105 -2.20 -0.93 15.24
N VAL A 106 -1.22 -1.08 16.12
CA VAL A 106 -0.37 0.03 16.59
C VAL A 106 0.39 0.67 15.43
N ILE A 107 0.99 -0.14 14.54
CA ILE A 107 1.68 0.37 13.34
C ILE A 107 0.70 1.12 12.43
N ALA A 108 -0.50 0.59 12.22
CA ALA A 108 -1.53 1.25 11.41
C ALA A 108 -1.96 2.60 12.01
N ILE A 109 -2.10 2.68 13.34
CA ILE A 109 -2.42 3.93 14.05
C ILE A 109 -1.28 4.94 13.88
N ILE A 110 -0.02 4.53 14.10
CA ILE A 110 1.16 5.40 13.92
C ILE A 110 1.20 5.93 12.49
N TYR A 111 0.96 5.06 11.50
CA TYR A 111 0.95 5.45 10.10
C TYR A 111 -0.18 6.45 9.77
N ALA A 112 -1.38 6.22 10.30
CA ALA A 112 -2.50 7.15 10.14
C ALA A 112 -2.20 8.53 10.74
N VAL A 113 -1.59 8.58 11.93
CA VAL A 113 -1.17 9.85 12.57
C VAL A 113 -0.12 10.55 11.73
N ALA A 114 0.93 9.84 11.29
CA ALA A 114 1.97 10.41 10.43
C ALA A 114 1.40 10.99 9.13
N LEU A 115 0.42 10.31 8.53
CA LEU A 115 -0.25 10.77 7.32
C LEU A 115 -1.06 12.06 7.57
N VAL A 116 -1.75 12.16 8.70
CA VAL A 116 -2.50 13.36 9.08
C VAL A 116 -1.55 14.54 9.30
N VAL A 117 -0.44 14.33 10.00
CA VAL A 117 0.58 15.38 10.24
C VAL A 117 1.19 15.85 8.92
N ALA A 118 1.60 14.92 8.04
CA ALA A 118 2.16 15.25 6.73
C ALA A 118 1.16 16.05 5.88
N ARG A 119 -0.12 15.67 5.89
CA ARG A 119 -1.18 16.40 5.19
C ARG A 119 -1.36 17.81 5.76
N HIS A 120 -1.30 17.97 7.08
CA HIS A 120 -1.45 19.28 7.71
C HIS A 120 -0.29 20.23 7.36
N HIS A 121 0.95 19.72 7.34
CA HIS A 121 2.11 20.48 6.89
C HIS A 121 2.00 20.90 5.42
N LEU A 122 1.61 19.97 4.53
CA LEU A 122 1.40 20.26 3.11
C LEU A 122 0.32 21.32 2.87
N LEU A 123 -0.76 21.31 3.65
CA LEU A 123 -1.81 22.33 3.58
C LEU A 123 -1.35 23.71 4.08
N GLN A 124 -0.45 23.76 5.06
CA GLN A 124 0.14 25.01 5.52
C GLN A 124 1.11 25.59 4.51
N GLU A 125 2.00 24.77 3.94
CA GLU A 125 2.92 25.19 2.90
C GLU A 125 2.20 25.71 1.66
N THR A 126 1.17 24.99 1.19
CA THR A 126 0.37 25.45 0.03
C THR A 126 -0.38 26.75 0.30
N LYS A 127 -0.91 26.95 1.51
CA LYS A 127 -1.53 28.24 1.90
C LYS A 127 -0.51 29.37 1.97
N ALA A 128 0.68 29.12 2.52
CA ALA A 128 1.74 30.13 2.60
C ALA A 128 2.23 30.53 1.21
N MET A 129 2.40 29.56 0.31
CA MET A 129 2.79 29.82 -1.08
C MET A 129 1.72 30.62 -1.83
N ASN A 130 0.44 30.25 -1.72
CA ASN A 130 -0.65 31.03 -2.35
C ASN A 130 -0.73 32.46 -1.81
N ALA A 131 -0.59 32.65 -0.49
CA ALA A 131 -0.59 33.99 0.10
C ALA A 131 0.59 34.85 -0.37
N SER A 132 1.77 34.26 -0.58
CA SER A 132 2.93 34.97 -1.13
C SER A 132 2.75 35.34 -2.60
N LEU A 133 2.15 34.46 -3.40
CA LEU A 133 1.85 34.72 -4.81
C LEU A 133 0.77 35.80 -4.97
N GLU A 134 -0.25 35.79 -4.12
CA GLU A 134 -1.31 36.80 -4.12
C GLU A 134 -0.77 38.20 -3.75
N ARG A 135 0.18 38.27 -2.80
CA ARG A 135 0.88 39.53 -2.48
C ARG A 135 1.71 40.05 -3.67
N ILE A 136 2.49 39.17 -4.31
CA ILE A 136 3.30 39.55 -5.48
C ILE A 136 2.40 40.01 -6.65
N GLY A 137 1.24 39.37 -6.84
CA GLY A 137 0.25 39.79 -7.83
C GLY A 137 -0.30 41.18 -7.53
N ARG A 138 -0.75 41.41 -6.29
CA ARG A 138 -1.29 42.72 -5.87
C ARG A 138 -0.25 43.84 -5.94
N ASP A 139 0.99 43.59 -5.51
CA ASP A 139 2.07 44.58 -5.57
C ASP A 139 2.42 44.97 -7.03
N ARG A 140 2.23 44.05 -8.00
CA ARG A 140 2.39 44.36 -9.43
C ARG A 140 1.24 45.20 -9.98
N ASP A 141 0.01 44.93 -9.54
CA ASP A 141 -1.17 45.67 -9.97
C ASP A 141 -1.14 47.10 -9.41
N GLU A 142 -0.71 47.28 -8.16
CA GLU A 142 -0.51 48.60 -7.51
C GLU A 142 0.65 49.41 -8.14
N GLN A 143 1.65 48.75 -8.74
CA GLN A 143 2.71 49.42 -9.50
C GLN A 143 2.30 49.79 -10.94
N GLN A 144 1.13 49.34 -11.41
CA GLN A 144 0.61 49.62 -12.75
C GLN A 144 -0.54 50.63 -12.78
N GLU A 145 -1.10 51.04 -11.64
CA GLU A 145 -2.03 52.18 -11.57
C GLU A 145 -1.23 53.50 -11.40
N PRO A 146 -1.29 54.43 -12.37
CA PRO A 146 -0.59 55.71 -12.35
C PRO A 146 -1.24 56.80 -11.48
#